data_AF-A0AA36ERU8-F1
#
_entry.id   AF-A0AA36ERU8-F1
#
_cell.length_a   1.000
_cell.length_b   1.000
_cell.length_c   1.000
_cell.angle_alpha   90.00
_cell.angle_beta   90.00
_cell.angle_gamma   90.00
#
_symmetry.space_group_name_H-M   'P 1'
#
loop_
_entity.id
_entity.type
_entity.pdbx_description
1 polymer ?
#
loop_
_entity_poly.entity_id
_entity_poly.type
_entity_poly.pdbx_seq_one_letter_code
_entity_poly.pdbx_strand_id
1 'polypeptide(L)'
;MGVMHRDLKPENFLLSKRGVLGFLPCYADYTMLKAIDFGLSAYIEEGKLNQEKVGTAFYVAPEVLRRQGYGKEVDIWSAGVILYMLLTGVPPFYGEDEKEIFHAIMKADPDMENYPWPLISKNAKELVKKMLTVDPKKRPTAADVLNDQWLVDNGVATKNPIDDEFLVRMKNFRAMNKFQRFALQVIADIIPPDEQEGLKAMFHNIDTDEDKIITREELEKSLVRVGSNLGSEEIKIIAEAADADRNGLIDYNEFITAMMNFRRTYKEEHLRKAFQKFDKDDNKRISKDELKSMLEEYKMGDEAAIKDIISEIQVNVDGEINYEEFCKMIRS
;
A
#
# COMPACT_ATOMS: atom_id res chain seq x y z
N MET A 1 1.76 -31.36 15.95
CA MET A 1 0.82 -30.63 16.83
C MET A 1 -0.41 -30.30 16.01
N GLY A 2 -1.59 -30.80 16.40
CA GLY A 2 -2.84 -30.57 15.69
C GLY A 2 -3.54 -29.33 16.23
N VAL A 3 -3.03 -28.14 15.92
CA VAL A 3 -3.60 -26.85 16.34
C VAL A 3 -3.79 -25.98 15.11
N MET A 4 -4.90 -25.26 15.05
CA MET A 4 -5.21 -24.21 14.08
C MET A 4 -5.27 -22.86 14.79
N HIS A 5 -4.66 -21.84 14.21
CA HIS A 5 -4.47 -20.54 14.85
C HIS A 5 -5.73 -19.67 14.78
N ARG A 6 -6.41 -19.67 13.62
CA ARG A 6 -7.66 -18.95 13.31
C ARG A 6 -7.60 -17.41 13.31
N ASP A 7 -6.43 -16.81 13.52
CA ASP A 7 -6.23 -15.36 13.48
C ASP A 7 -4.81 -15.01 13.00
N LEU A 8 -4.36 -15.63 11.91
CA LEU A 8 -3.09 -15.26 11.32
C LEU A 8 -3.21 -13.90 10.65
N LYS A 9 -2.38 -12.96 11.09
CA LYS A 9 -2.25 -11.59 10.59
C LYS A 9 -0.86 -11.04 10.93
N PRO A 10 -0.34 -10.03 10.22
CA PRO A 10 1.00 -9.51 10.48
C PRO A 10 1.26 -9.12 11.94
N GLU A 11 0.25 -8.60 12.64
CA GLU A 11 0.31 -8.19 14.05
C GLU A 11 0.57 -9.36 15.00
N ASN A 12 0.18 -10.58 14.61
CA ASN A 12 0.37 -11.80 15.38
C ASN A 12 1.72 -12.49 15.06
N PHE A 13 2.63 -11.81 14.36
CA PHE A 13 4.00 -12.26 14.16
C PHE A 13 5.00 -11.22 14.66
N LEU A 14 5.88 -11.66 15.57
CA LEU A 14 6.97 -10.82 16.08
C LEU A 14 8.30 -11.23 15.45
N LEU A 15 9.13 -10.24 15.11
CA LEU A 15 10.52 -10.46 14.74
C LEU A 15 11.37 -10.49 16.02
N SER A 16 12.02 -11.61 16.30
CA SER A 16 12.94 -11.69 17.44
C SER A 16 14.32 -11.17 17.03
N LYS A 17 14.89 -10.30 17.87
CA LYS A 17 16.27 -9.83 17.76
C LYS A 17 17.18 -10.69 18.64
N ARG A 18 18.26 -11.24 18.08
CA ARG A 18 19.33 -11.81 18.90
C ARG A 18 20.12 -10.65 19.53
N GLY A 19 19.90 -10.38 20.81
CA GLY A 19 20.67 -9.37 21.55
C GLY A 19 22.11 -9.83 21.78
N VAL A 20 23.06 -8.91 21.66
CA VAL A 20 24.45 -9.13 22.08
C VAL A 20 24.50 -9.01 23.61
N LEU A 21 24.92 -10.08 24.29
CA LEU A 21 25.53 -9.96 25.61
C LEU A 21 26.96 -9.42 25.39
N GLY A 22 27.15 -8.11 25.58
CA GLY A 22 28.47 -7.48 25.68
C GLY A 22 28.94 -6.67 24.46
N PHE A 23 29.56 -5.53 24.78
CA PHE A 23 30.32 -4.50 24.02
C PHE A 23 30.86 -4.79 22.60
N LEU A 24 30.05 -5.29 21.66
CA LEU A 24 30.37 -5.26 20.22
C LEU A 24 29.20 -4.66 19.41
N PRO A 25 29.48 -3.90 18.34
CA PRO A 25 28.44 -3.27 17.52
C PRO A 25 27.64 -4.36 16.78
N CYS A 26 26.34 -4.37 17.04
CA CYS A 26 25.42 -5.34 16.50
C CYS A 26 24.93 -4.87 15.12
N TYR A 27 25.27 -5.60 14.07
CA TYR A 27 24.42 -5.62 12.88
C TYR A 27 23.11 -6.31 13.28
N ALA A 28 21.97 -5.66 13.07
CA ALA A 28 20.69 -6.20 13.48
C ALA A 28 20.34 -7.43 12.61
N ASP A 29 20.36 -8.61 13.22
CA ASP A 29 19.91 -9.83 12.57
C ASP A 29 18.43 -10.10 12.93
N TYR A 30 17.51 -9.73 12.04
CA TYR A 30 16.06 -9.92 12.18
C TYR A 30 15.66 -11.35 11.74
N THR A 31 16.34 -12.40 12.23
CA THR A 31 16.31 -13.72 11.56
C THR A 31 15.17 -14.66 11.92
N MET A 32 14.36 -14.38 12.94
CA MET A 32 13.33 -15.34 13.37
C MET A 32 11.98 -14.68 13.61
N LEU A 33 11.00 -15.08 12.80
CA LEU A 33 9.59 -14.74 12.93
C LEU A 33 8.93 -15.70 13.94
N LYS A 34 8.18 -15.16 14.90
CA LYS A 34 7.48 -15.94 15.93
C LYS A 34 5.99 -15.62 15.90
N ALA A 35 5.16 -16.63 15.68
CA ALA A 35 3.73 -16.51 15.87
C ALA A 35 3.41 -16.30 17.37
N ILE A 36 2.50 -15.39 17.65
CA ILE A 36 2.00 -15.07 18.98
C ILE A 36 0.47 -15.09 18.97
N ASP A 37 -0.13 -14.93 20.15
CA ASP A 37 -1.58 -14.79 20.35
C ASP A 37 -2.42 -15.98 19.86
N PHE A 38 -2.31 -17.09 20.60
CA PHE A 38 -3.13 -18.28 20.41
C PHE A 38 -4.51 -18.18 21.11
N GLY A 39 -4.96 -16.97 21.49
CA GLY A 39 -6.21 -16.77 22.22
C GLY A 39 -7.46 -17.22 21.45
N LEU A 40 -7.39 -17.20 20.12
CA LEU A 40 -8.42 -17.71 19.23
C LEU A 40 -8.10 -19.09 18.66
N SER A 41 -7.03 -19.76 19.07
CA SER A 41 -6.67 -21.07 18.51
C SER A 41 -7.60 -22.20 18.94
N ALA A 42 -7.62 -23.29 18.18
CA ALA A 42 -8.37 -24.51 18.51
C ALA A 42 -7.55 -25.76 18.18
N TYR A 43 -7.84 -26.86 18.86
CA TYR A 43 -7.30 -28.16 18.48
C TYR A 43 -7.99 -28.70 17.23
N ILE A 44 -7.20 -29.32 16.36
CA ILE A 44 -7.69 -30.02 15.19
C ILE A 44 -8.15 -31.40 15.65
N GLU A 45 -9.46 -31.61 15.67
CA GLU A 45 -10.08 -32.90 15.96
C GLU A 45 -10.51 -33.56 14.66
N GLU A 46 -10.03 -34.79 14.42
CA GLU A 46 -10.31 -35.52 13.19
C GLU A 46 -11.82 -35.78 13.04
N GLY A 47 -12.38 -35.40 11.90
CA GLY A 47 -13.82 -35.54 11.63
C GLY A 47 -14.73 -34.48 12.26
N LYS A 48 -14.20 -33.51 13.02
CA LYS A 48 -14.97 -32.38 13.55
C LYS A 48 -14.58 -31.06 12.89
N LEU A 49 -15.60 -30.29 12.52
CA LEU A 49 -15.45 -28.95 11.95
C LEU A 49 -15.79 -27.89 12.99
N ASN A 50 -15.02 -26.80 13.01
CA ASN A 50 -15.31 -25.63 13.84
C ASN A 50 -16.40 -24.77 13.20
N GLN A 51 -17.23 -24.12 14.01
CA GLN A 51 -18.34 -23.27 13.52
C GLN A 51 -18.30 -21.84 14.06
N GLU A 52 -17.32 -21.51 14.91
CA GLU A 52 -17.20 -20.18 15.50
C GLU A 52 -16.81 -19.13 14.43
N LYS A 53 -17.47 -17.97 14.45
CA LYS A 53 -17.07 -16.86 13.58
C LYS A 53 -15.97 -16.06 14.30
N VAL A 54 -14.72 -16.40 14.04
CA VAL A 54 -13.53 -15.77 14.64
C VAL A 54 -12.54 -15.35 13.55
N GLY A 55 -11.64 -14.44 13.91
CA GLY A 55 -10.60 -13.90 13.03
C GLY A 55 -10.82 -12.43 12.67
N THR A 56 -9.76 -11.80 12.18
CA THR A 56 -9.75 -10.39 11.78
C THR A 56 -10.29 -10.21 10.36
N ALA A 57 -11.08 -9.15 10.12
CA ALA A 57 -11.92 -8.98 8.92
C ALA A 57 -11.21 -9.18 7.58
N PHE A 58 -9.97 -8.67 7.41
CA PHE A 58 -9.23 -8.77 6.15
C PHE A 58 -8.62 -10.16 5.88
N TYR A 59 -8.43 -10.98 6.93
CA TYR A 59 -7.68 -12.24 6.86
C TYR A 59 -8.56 -13.48 6.95
N VAL A 60 -9.85 -13.30 7.23
CA VAL A 60 -10.81 -14.38 7.46
C VAL A 60 -11.16 -15.11 6.16
N ALA A 61 -11.24 -16.44 6.22
CA ALA A 61 -11.59 -17.27 5.07
C ALA A 61 -13.10 -17.25 4.76
N PRO A 62 -13.53 -17.40 3.48
CA PRO A 62 -14.93 -17.34 3.09
C PRO A 62 -15.82 -18.36 3.81
N GLU A 63 -15.31 -19.57 4.07
CA GLU A 63 -16.03 -20.64 4.77
C GLU A 63 -16.35 -20.34 6.24
N VAL A 64 -15.52 -19.50 6.90
CA VAL A 64 -15.78 -19.00 8.26
C VAL A 64 -16.95 -18.01 8.23
N LEU A 65 -16.98 -17.12 7.23
CA LEU A 65 -18.08 -16.17 7.02
C LEU A 65 -19.40 -16.88 6.66
N ARG A 66 -19.33 -17.96 5.87
CA ARG A 66 -20.49 -18.78 5.47
C ARG A 66 -21.04 -19.69 6.55
N ARG A 67 -20.34 -19.85 7.69
CA ARG A 67 -20.70 -20.79 8.77
C ARG A 67 -20.86 -22.24 8.28
N GLN A 68 -20.04 -22.65 7.31
CA GLN A 68 -20.15 -23.98 6.68
C GLN A 68 -19.42 -25.10 7.43
N GLY A 69 -18.86 -24.79 8.61
CA GLY A 69 -17.89 -25.66 9.26
C GLY A 69 -16.53 -25.54 8.57
N TYR A 70 -15.46 -25.38 9.33
CA TYR A 70 -14.11 -25.22 8.78
C TYR A 70 -13.06 -25.98 9.60
N GLY A 71 -11.94 -26.29 8.93
CA GLY A 71 -10.78 -26.94 9.52
C GLY A 71 -9.55 -26.04 9.50
N LYS A 72 -8.37 -26.66 9.49
CA LYS A 72 -7.05 -26.00 9.48
C LYS A 72 -6.76 -25.20 8.21
N GLU A 73 -7.54 -25.42 7.15
CA GLU A 73 -7.37 -24.79 5.84
C GLU A 73 -7.58 -23.27 5.89
N VAL A 74 -8.27 -22.75 6.91
CA VAL A 74 -8.48 -21.31 7.11
C VAL A 74 -7.16 -20.56 7.34
N ASP A 75 -6.20 -21.18 8.01
CA ASP A 75 -4.89 -20.57 8.26
C ASP A 75 -4.09 -20.43 6.95
N ILE A 76 -4.31 -21.32 5.96
CA ILE A 76 -3.69 -21.21 4.64
C ILE A 76 -4.25 -20.03 3.85
N TRP A 77 -5.55 -19.77 3.96
CA TRP A 77 -6.15 -18.57 3.37
C TRP A 77 -5.55 -17.31 3.98
N SER A 78 -5.52 -17.21 5.31
CA SER A 78 -4.96 -16.05 6.02
C SER A 78 -3.48 -15.84 5.67
N ALA A 79 -2.69 -16.91 5.57
CA ALA A 79 -1.31 -16.83 5.10
C ALA A 79 -1.20 -16.38 3.63
N GLY A 80 -2.15 -16.75 2.77
CA GLY A 80 -2.23 -16.28 1.38
C GLY A 80 -2.52 -14.78 1.29
N VAL A 81 -3.39 -14.27 2.16
CA VAL A 81 -3.66 -12.82 2.30
C VAL A 81 -2.39 -12.09 2.74
N ILE A 82 -1.69 -12.60 3.75
CA ILE A 82 -0.41 -12.02 4.21
C ILE A 82 0.61 -12.02 3.08
N LEU A 83 0.77 -13.12 2.35
CA LEU A 83 1.71 -13.21 1.23
C LEU A 83 1.37 -12.20 0.13
N TYR A 84 0.09 -12.05 -0.22
CA TYR A 84 -0.36 -11.01 -1.15
C TYR A 84 0.07 -9.63 -0.69
N MET A 85 -0.17 -9.30 0.59
CA MET A 85 0.19 -7.99 1.16
C MET A 85 1.70 -7.76 1.20
N LEU A 86 2.50 -8.80 1.46
CA LEU A 86 3.96 -8.69 1.44
C LEU A 86 4.51 -8.43 0.03
N LEU A 87 3.84 -8.97 -0.99
CA LEU A 87 4.23 -8.78 -2.40
C LEU A 87 3.75 -7.45 -2.99
N THR A 88 2.63 -6.91 -2.49
CA THR A 88 1.95 -5.76 -3.11
C THR A 88 1.90 -4.50 -2.26
N GLY A 89 2.01 -4.63 -0.94
CA GLY A 89 1.82 -3.56 0.03
C GLY A 89 0.35 -3.26 0.38
N VAL A 90 -0.62 -3.89 -0.28
CA VAL A 90 -2.06 -3.63 -0.13
C VAL A 90 -2.86 -4.93 0.09
N PRO A 91 -4.04 -4.90 0.73
CA PRO A 91 -4.85 -6.09 0.92
C PRO A 91 -5.48 -6.59 -0.39
N PRO A 92 -5.66 -7.92 -0.57
CA PRO A 92 -6.29 -8.50 -1.77
C PRO A 92 -7.79 -8.20 -1.90
N PHE A 93 -8.45 -7.92 -0.76
CA PHE A 93 -9.88 -7.65 -0.68
C PHE A 93 -10.07 -6.35 0.09
N TYR A 94 -10.66 -5.35 -0.57
CA TYR A 94 -10.89 -4.02 -0.03
C TYR A 94 -12.38 -3.67 -0.06
N GLY A 95 -12.80 -2.80 0.85
CA GLY A 95 -14.13 -2.24 0.95
C GLY A 95 -14.13 -1.08 1.95
N GLU A 96 -15.05 -0.14 1.80
CA GLU A 96 -15.17 1.04 2.66
C GLU A 96 -15.65 0.67 4.07
N ASP A 97 -16.37 -0.45 4.18
CA ASP A 97 -16.83 -1.01 5.45
C ASP A 97 -16.65 -2.54 5.52
N GLU A 98 -16.93 -3.10 6.70
CA GLU A 98 -16.79 -4.54 6.97
C GLU A 98 -17.70 -5.39 6.06
N LYS A 99 -18.87 -4.90 5.66
CA LYS A 99 -19.79 -5.64 4.78
C LYS A 99 -19.23 -5.72 3.37
N GLU A 100 -18.66 -4.64 2.86
CA GLU A 100 -18.01 -4.62 1.56
C GLU A 100 -16.77 -5.52 1.53
N ILE A 101 -15.94 -5.47 2.58
CA ILE A 101 -14.80 -6.38 2.73
C ILE A 101 -15.27 -7.84 2.72
N PHE A 102 -16.31 -8.17 3.47
CA PHE A 102 -16.89 -9.51 3.46
C PHE A 102 -17.45 -9.90 2.10
N HIS A 103 -18.07 -8.97 1.36
CA HIS A 103 -18.53 -9.21 0.01
C HIS A 103 -17.36 -9.52 -0.94
N ALA A 104 -16.28 -8.75 -0.86
CA ALA A 104 -15.06 -8.96 -1.65
C ALA A 104 -14.39 -10.31 -1.34
N ILE A 105 -14.27 -10.67 -0.06
CA ILE A 105 -13.76 -11.99 0.38
C ILE A 105 -14.62 -13.12 -0.16
N MET A 106 -15.95 -12.94 -0.15
CA MET A 106 -16.90 -13.94 -0.63
C MET A 106 -16.84 -14.13 -2.16
N LYS A 107 -16.54 -13.07 -2.90
CA LYS A 107 -16.27 -13.10 -4.35
C LYS A 107 -14.93 -13.77 -4.66
N ALA A 108 -13.93 -13.53 -3.81
CA ALA A 108 -12.59 -14.13 -3.88
C ALA A 108 -11.90 -13.92 -5.24
N ASP A 109 -12.01 -12.71 -5.75
CA ASP A 109 -11.48 -12.30 -7.05
C ASP A 109 -10.49 -11.14 -6.83
N PRO A 110 -9.31 -11.41 -6.23
CA PRO A 110 -8.33 -10.38 -5.96
C PRO A 110 -7.70 -9.89 -7.26
N ASP A 111 -7.33 -8.62 -7.31
CA ASP A 111 -6.54 -8.09 -8.40
C ASP A 111 -5.18 -8.81 -8.45
N MET A 112 -4.86 -9.40 -9.60
CA MET A 112 -3.61 -10.10 -9.88
C MET A 112 -3.01 -9.66 -11.23
N GLU A 113 -3.51 -8.55 -11.77
CA GLU A 113 -3.20 -8.04 -13.11
C GLU A 113 -2.56 -6.67 -13.05
N ASN A 114 -3.07 -5.76 -12.21
CA ASN A 114 -2.48 -4.44 -12.08
C ASN A 114 -1.18 -4.50 -11.27
N TYR A 115 -0.41 -3.42 -11.37
CA TYR A 115 0.84 -3.28 -10.65
C TYR A 115 0.70 -3.58 -9.12
N PRO A 116 1.65 -4.28 -8.46
CA PRO A 116 2.94 -4.79 -8.95
C PRO A 116 2.89 -6.14 -9.66
N TRP A 117 1.71 -6.72 -9.88
CA TRP A 117 1.60 -8.08 -10.40
C TRP A 117 2.41 -8.34 -11.66
N PRO A 118 2.47 -7.47 -12.68
CA PRO A 118 3.32 -7.71 -13.86
C PRO A 118 4.80 -7.99 -13.53
N LEU A 119 5.31 -7.48 -12.40
CA LEU A 119 6.70 -7.67 -11.95
C LEU A 119 6.88 -8.90 -11.06
N ILE A 120 5.81 -9.35 -10.42
CA ILE A 120 5.84 -10.50 -9.54
C ILE A 120 5.96 -11.77 -10.39
N SER A 121 6.95 -12.60 -10.06
CA SER A 121 7.20 -13.85 -10.75
C SER A 121 5.94 -14.70 -10.89
N LYS A 122 5.76 -15.36 -12.04
CA LYS A 122 4.61 -16.23 -12.31
C LYS A 122 4.36 -17.25 -11.18
N ASN A 123 5.43 -17.84 -10.65
CA ASN A 123 5.35 -18.84 -9.58
C ASN A 123 4.80 -18.27 -8.27
N ALA A 124 5.20 -17.05 -7.89
CA ALA A 124 4.62 -16.35 -6.74
C ALA A 124 3.11 -16.09 -6.93
N LYS A 125 2.69 -15.65 -8.13
CA LYS A 125 1.26 -15.45 -8.44
C LYS A 125 0.47 -16.74 -8.32
N GLU A 126 1.01 -17.82 -8.87
CA GLU A 126 0.38 -19.13 -8.84
C GLU A 126 0.24 -19.64 -7.40
N LEU A 127 1.26 -19.45 -6.56
CA LEU A 127 1.18 -19.80 -5.14
C LEU A 127 0.08 -19.00 -4.42
N VAL A 128 0.04 -17.68 -4.60
CA VAL A 128 -1.01 -16.82 -4.01
C VAL A 128 -2.40 -17.27 -4.48
N LYS A 129 -2.59 -17.56 -5.77
CA LYS A 129 -3.87 -18.10 -6.30
C LYS A 129 -4.26 -19.43 -5.66
N LYS A 130 -3.31 -20.36 -5.48
CA LYS A 130 -3.55 -21.65 -4.81
C LYS A 130 -4.00 -21.42 -3.36
N MET A 131 -3.30 -20.57 -2.60
CA MET A 131 -3.62 -20.29 -1.20
C MET A 131 -4.96 -19.57 -1.03
N LEU A 132 -5.35 -18.70 -1.96
CA LEU A 132 -6.63 -17.99 -2.00
C LEU A 132 -7.73 -18.77 -2.75
N THR A 133 -7.62 -20.11 -2.86
CA THR A 133 -8.69 -20.94 -3.43
C THR A 133 -9.89 -20.99 -2.48
N VAL A 134 -11.09 -20.69 -3.00
CA VAL A 134 -12.34 -20.62 -2.22
C VAL A 134 -12.75 -21.97 -1.64
N ASP A 135 -12.61 -23.04 -2.41
CA ASP A 135 -12.92 -24.41 -1.97
C ASP A 135 -11.81 -24.90 -1.03
N PRO A 136 -12.07 -25.07 0.29
CA PRO A 136 -11.03 -25.45 1.24
C PRO A 136 -10.42 -26.81 0.93
N LYS A 137 -11.16 -27.71 0.27
CA LYS A 137 -10.68 -29.05 -0.10
C LYS A 137 -9.68 -29.01 -1.26
N LYS A 138 -9.68 -27.93 -2.05
CA LYS A 138 -8.73 -27.71 -3.15
C LYS A 138 -7.58 -26.80 -2.75
N ARG A 139 -7.66 -26.15 -1.60
CA ARG A 139 -6.61 -25.30 -1.05
C ARG A 139 -5.42 -26.18 -0.62
N PRO A 140 -4.16 -25.79 -0.90
CA PRO A 140 -3.00 -26.58 -0.52
C PRO A 140 -2.87 -26.69 1.00
N THR A 141 -2.23 -27.75 1.49
CA THR A 141 -1.86 -27.84 2.90
C THR A 141 -0.62 -26.99 3.20
N ALA A 142 -0.35 -26.71 4.48
CA ALA A 142 0.88 -26.02 4.88
C ALA A 142 2.14 -26.74 4.37
N ALA A 143 2.12 -28.07 4.34
CA ALA A 143 3.22 -28.87 3.82
C ALA A 143 3.36 -28.70 2.29
N ASP A 144 2.26 -28.63 1.55
CA ASP A 144 2.30 -28.38 0.10
C ASP A 144 2.84 -26.98 -0.22
N VAL A 145 2.43 -25.97 0.55
CA VAL A 145 2.92 -24.59 0.41
C VAL A 145 4.43 -24.53 0.66
N LEU A 146 4.93 -25.14 1.73
CA LEU A 146 6.37 -25.16 2.05
C LEU A 146 7.21 -25.91 1.01
N ASN A 147 6.60 -26.81 0.24
CA ASN A 147 7.26 -27.54 -0.85
C ASN A 147 7.04 -26.89 -2.23
N ASP A 148 6.34 -25.75 -2.32
CA ASP A 148 6.16 -25.05 -3.59
C ASP A 148 7.51 -24.53 -4.09
N GLN A 149 7.74 -24.63 -5.40
CA GLN A 149 9.02 -24.26 -6.04
C GLN A 149 9.43 -22.81 -5.76
N TRP A 150 8.48 -21.93 -5.46
CA TRP A 150 8.79 -20.56 -5.08
C TRP A 150 9.40 -20.42 -3.68
N LEU A 151 9.05 -21.28 -2.71
CA LEU A 151 9.50 -21.14 -1.31
C LEU A 151 10.68 -22.04 -0.91
N VAL A 152 10.92 -23.15 -1.61
CA VAL A 152 11.99 -24.09 -1.26
C VAL A 152 13.40 -23.47 -1.41
N ASP A 153 14.36 -23.99 -0.65
CA ASP A 153 15.78 -23.61 -0.79
C ASP A 153 16.30 -23.93 -2.20
N ASN A 154 16.99 -22.97 -2.83
CA ASN A 154 17.34 -22.98 -4.26
C ASN A 154 16.11 -23.01 -5.21
N GLY A 155 14.95 -22.62 -4.70
CA GLY A 155 13.75 -22.39 -5.50
C GLY A 155 13.89 -21.19 -6.44
N VAL A 156 12.79 -20.86 -7.09
CA VAL A 156 12.71 -19.84 -8.14
C VAL A 156 12.37 -18.44 -7.62
N ALA A 157 12.31 -18.24 -6.30
CA ALA A 157 12.16 -16.91 -5.72
C ALA A 157 13.39 -16.04 -5.99
N THR A 158 13.16 -14.81 -6.42
CA THR A 158 14.21 -13.84 -6.67
C THR A 158 14.79 -13.36 -5.34
N LYS A 159 16.13 -13.35 -5.23
CA LYS A 159 16.82 -12.71 -4.09
C LYS A 159 16.86 -11.19 -4.20
N ASN A 160 16.59 -10.68 -5.40
CA ASN A 160 16.42 -9.25 -5.62
C ASN A 160 15.13 -8.84 -4.88
N PRO A 161 15.21 -7.86 -3.96
CA PRO A 161 14.02 -7.23 -3.41
C PRO A 161 13.13 -6.76 -4.56
N ILE A 162 11.82 -6.64 -4.32
CA ILE A 162 10.99 -5.79 -5.19
C ILE A 162 11.59 -4.40 -5.07
N ASP A 163 12.20 -3.93 -6.16
CA ASP A 163 13.18 -2.84 -6.11
C ASP A 163 12.54 -1.50 -5.66
N ASP A 164 13.32 -0.80 -4.86
CA ASP A 164 13.27 0.58 -4.35
C ASP A 164 11.99 1.19 -3.74
N GLU A 165 12.16 1.77 -2.54
CA GLU A 165 11.20 2.66 -1.88
C GLU A 165 10.74 3.81 -2.80
N PHE A 166 11.60 4.22 -3.75
CA PHE A 166 11.30 5.13 -4.85
C PHE A 166 10.13 4.64 -5.72
N LEU A 167 10.11 3.35 -6.08
CA LEU A 167 9.05 2.75 -6.90
C LEU A 167 7.74 2.58 -6.17
N VAL A 168 7.79 2.21 -4.89
CA VAL A 168 6.59 2.12 -4.05
C VAL A 168 5.96 3.50 -3.91
N ARG A 169 6.77 4.55 -3.71
CA ARG A 169 6.31 5.93 -3.58
C ARG A 169 5.67 6.46 -4.86
N MET A 170 6.33 6.29 -6.01
CA MET A 170 5.78 6.68 -7.32
C MET A 170 4.46 5.99 -7.64
N LYS A 171 4.26 4.74 -7.18
CA LYS A 171 3.07 3.96 -7.50
C LYS A 171 1.93 4.18 -6.53
N ASN A 172 2.22 4.43 -5.26
CA ASN A 172 1.24 4.96 -4.32
C ASN A 172 0.69 6.30 -4.82
N PHE A 173 1.54 7.16 -5.38
CA PHE A 173 1.11 8.43 -5.96
C PHE A 173 0.13 8.25 -7.14
N ARG A 174 0.34 7.26 -8.01
CA ARG A 174 -0.62 6.92 -9.08
C ARG A 174 -1.96 6.41 -8.56
N ALA A 175 -1.95 5.62 -7.49
CA ALA A 175 -3.16 5.05 -6.90
C ALA A 175 -4.04 6.10 -6.19
N MET A 176 -3.50 7.29 -5.92
CA MET A 176 -4.21 8.36 -5.22
C MET A 176 -5.26 9.04 -6.10
N ASN A 177 -6.40 9.33 -5.48
CA ASN A 177 -7.42 10.17 -6.10
C ASN A 177 -6.91 11.61 -6.27
N LYS A 178 -7.63 12.41 -7.06
CA LYS A 178 -7.20 13.77 -7.39
C LYS A 178 -7.10 14.66 -6.13
N PHE A 179 -7.97 14.47 -5.14
CA PHE A 179 -7.95 15.20 -3.88
C PHE A 179 -6.71 14.87 -3.02
N GLN A 180 -6.32 13.60 -2.94
CA GLN A 180 -5.15 13.15 -2.19
C GLN A 180 -3.86 13.72 -2.77
N ARG A 181 -3.73 13.68 -4.10
CA ARG A 181 -2.59 14.28 -4.81
C ARG A 181 -2.50 15.77 -4.52
N PHE A 182 -3.65 16.46 -4.58
CA PHE A 182 -3.72 17.87 -4.25
C PHE A 182 -3.31 18.16 -2.80
N ALA A 183 -3.89 17.45 -1.84
CA ALA A 183 -3.59 17.65 -0.44
C ALA A 183 -2.11 17.41 -0.13
N LEU A 184 -1.49 16.41 -0.78
CA LEU A 184 -0.06 16.15 -0.65
C LEU A 184 0.81 17.24 -1.26
N GLN A 185 0.39 17.83 -2.39
CA GLN A 185 1.09 18.98 -2.99
C GLN A 185 1.03 20.21 -2.07
N VAL A 186 -0.13 20.46 -1.45
CA VAL A 186 -0.27 21.51 -0.42
C VAL A 186 0.61 21.20 0.80
N ILE A 187 0.71 19.93 1.20
CA ILE A 187 1.62 19.50 2.28
C ILE A 187 3.08 19.66 1.86
N ALA A 188 3.43 19.38 0.60
CA ALA A 188 4.79 19.55 0.09
C ALA A 188 5.26 20.99 0.27
N ASP A 189 4.44 21.96 -0.10
CA ASP A 189 4.74 23.39 -0.01
C ASP A 189 4.96 23.94 1.41
N ILE A 190 4.34 23.30 2.42
CA ILE A 190 4.48 23.72 3.83
C ILE A 190 5.66 23.06 4.53
N ILE A 191 6.31 22.07 3.90
CA ILE A 191 7.48 21.40 4.46
C ILE A 191 8.67 22.37 4.43
N PRO A 192 9.41 22.51 5.54
CA PRO A 192 10.59 23.35 5.61
C PRO A 192 11.61 23.05 4.49
N PRO A 193 12.29 24.07 3.92
CA PRO A 193 13.23 23.87 2.82
C PRO A 193 14.36 22.87 3.10
N ASP A 194 14.79 22.75 4.35
CA ASP A 194 15.80 21.79 4.83
C ASP A 194 15.30 20.34 4.78
N GLU A 195 14.01 20.10 5.01
CA GLU A 195 13.40 18.77 4.85
C GLU A 195 13.16 18.41 3.38
N GLN A 196 13.12 19.40 2.48
CA GLN A 196 13.02 19.20 1.03
C GLN A 196 14.38 19.05 0.33
N GLU A 197 15.49 19.39 0.98
CA GLU A 197 16.82 19.50 0.35
C GLU A 197 17.27 18.18 -0.31
N GLY A 198 17.03 17.05 0.36
CA GLY A 198 17.34 15.73 -0.21
C GLY A 198 16.52 15.40 -1.46
N LEU A 199 15.24 15.79 -1.50
CA LEU A 199 14.38 15.58 -2.66
C LEU A 199 14.72 16.53 -3.81
N LYS A 200 15.10 17.78 -3.49
CA LYS A 200 15.64 18.75 -4.48
C LYS A 200 16.91 18.23 -5.13
N ALA A 201 17.83 17.67 -4.34
CA ALA A 201 19.06 17.07 -4.85
C ALA A 201 18.77 15.84 -5.72
N MET A 202 17.77 15.02 -5.36
CA MET A 202 17.35 13.90 -6.21
C MET A 202 16.77 14.39 -7.55
N PHE A 203 15.90 15.40 -7.53
CA PHE A 203 15.34 15.98 -8.76
C PHE A 203 16.44 16.47 -9.70
N HIS A 204 17.37 17.29 -9.20
CA HIS A 204 18.50 17.82 -9.99
C HIS A 204 19.49 16.75 -10.48
N ASN A 205 19.54 15.58 -9.82
CA ASN A 205 20.38 14.48 -10.31
C ASN A 205 19.74 13.72 -11.47
N ILE A 206 18.42 13.83 -11.62
CA ILE A 206 17.64 13.19 -12.69
C ILE A 206 17.47 14.15 -13.86
N ASP A 207 17.07 15.39 -13.58
CA ASP A 207 17.02 16.51 -14.53
C ASP A 207 18.45 16.90 -14.95
N THR A 208 18.91 16.36 -16.08
CA THR A 208 20.31 16.47 -16.50
C THR A 208 20.59 17.68 -17.37
N ASP A 209 19.55 18.26 -17.96
CA ASP A 209 19.65 19.46 -18.78
C ASP A 209 19.20 20.74 -18.06
N GLU A 210 18.79 20.63 -16.79
CA GLU A 210 18.39 21.71 -15.89
C GLU A 210 17.16 22.50 -16.38
N ASP A 211 16.30 21.88 -17.18
CA ASP A 211 15.09 22.51 -17.71
C ASP A 211 13.92 22.54 -16.70
N LYS A 212 14.13 21.95 -15.51
CA LYS A 212 13.19 21.81 -14.39
C LYS A 212 12.05 20.83 -14.65
N ILE A 213 12.24 19.93 -15.61
CA ILE A 213 11.31 18.91 -16.00
C ILE A 213 12.08 17.59 -16.07
N ILE A 214 11.47 16.50 -15.61
CA ILE A 214 12.05 15.17 -15.79
C ILE A 214 11.35 14.51 -16.97
N THR A 215 12.10 14.26 -18.03
CA THR A 215 11.62 13.45 -19.15
C THR A 215 11.72 11.96 -18.82
N ARG A 216 10.96 11.13 -19.56
CA ARG A 216 11.08 9.66 -19.44
C ARG A 216 12.51 9.17 -19.67
N GLU A 217 13.21 9.78 -20.62
CA GLU A 217 14.59 9.40 -20.97
C GLU A 217 15.58 9.74 -19.85
N GLU A 218 15.38 10.87 -19.16
CA GLU A 218 16.20 11.26 -18.02
C GLU A 218 15.92 10.39 -16.81
N LEU A 219 14.65 10.09 -16.55
CA LEU A 219 14.27 9.12 -15.53
C LEU A 219 14.92 7.76 -15.83
N GLU A 220 14.86 7.27 -17.07
CA GLU A 220 15.49 6.02 -17.50
C GLU A 220 17.00 6.02 -17.27
N LYS A 221 17.70 7.05 -17.75
CA LYS A 221 19.15 7.20 -17.58
C LYS A 221 19.54 7.26 -16.11
N SER A 222 18.77 7.99 -15.30
CA SER A 222 19.05 8.14 -13.87
C SER A 222 18.90 6.81 -13.12
N LEU A 223 17.83 6.05 -13.41
CA LEU A 223 17.55 4.75 -12.81
C LEU A 223 18.60 3.70 -13.19
N VAL A 224 19.09 3.72 -14.43
CA VAL A 224 20.24 2.90 -14.85
C VAL A 224 21.51 3.31 -14.10
N ARG A 225 21.73 4.62 -13.89
CA ARG A 225 22.92 5.15 -13.20
C ARG A 225 22.98 4.78 -11.72
N VAL A 226 21.83 4.72 -11.03
CA VAL A 226 21.76 4.24 -9.63
C VAL A 226 21.79 2.71 -9.52
N GLY A 227 21.90 1.98 -10.63
CA GLY A 227 22.06 0.53 -10.64
C GLY A 227 20.75 -0.24 -10.44
N SER A 228 19.60 0.40 -10.66
CA SER A 228 18.32 -0.31 -10.68
C SER A 228 18.26 -1.22 -11.91
N ASN A 229 17.73 -2.44 -11.75
CA ASN A 229 17.59 -3.40 -12.84
C ASN A 229 16.23 -3.28 -13.56
N LEU A 230 15.67 -2.06 -13.59
CA LEU A 230 14.34 -1.83 -14.15
C LEU A 230 14.36 -1.90 -15.68
N GLY A 231 13.42 -2.64 -16.25
CA GLY A 231 13.15 -2.69 -17.68
C GLY A 231 12.40 -1.44 -18.16
N SER A 232 12.45 -1.18 -19.47
CA SER A 232 11.84 -0.01 -20.10
C SER A 232 10.32 0.13 -19.85
N GLU A 233 9.61 -0.99 -19.68
CA GLU A 233 8.17 -0.96 -19.37
C GLU A 233 7.90 -0.54 -17.91
N GLU A 234 8.78 -0.89 -16.96
CA GLU A 234 8.68 -0.42 -15.57
C GLU A 234 8.90 1.08 -15.49
N ILE A 235 9.91 1.57 -16.22
CA ILE A 235 10.26 2.99 -16.30
C ILE A 235 9.13 3.80 -16.92
N LYS A 236 8.49 3.27 -17.96
CA LYS A 236 7.30 3.86 -18.55
C LYS A 236 6.14 3.96 -17.54
N ILE A 237 5.86 2.89 -16.80
CA ILE A 237 4.81 2.90 -15.77
C ILE A 237 5.12 3.92 -14.66
N ILE A 238 6.40 4.08 -14.30
CA ILE A 238 6.83 5.05 -13.28
C ILE A 238 6.67 6.49 -13.80
N ALA A 239 7.06 6.74 -15.05
CA ALA A 239 6.91 8.05 -15.67
C ALA A 239 5.43 8.45 -15.76
N GLU A 240 4.58 7.54 -16.26
CA GLU A 240 3.12 7.73 -16.32
C GLU A 240 2.45 7.84 -14.94
N ALA A 241 3.09 7.30 -13.89
CA ALA A 241 2.58 7.38 -12.52
C ALA A 241 2.84 8.74 -11.87
N ALA A 242 4.00 9.33 -12.16
CA ALA A 242 4.42 10.61 -11.62
C ALA A 242 3.81 11.82 -12.38
N ASP A 243 3.53 11.65 -13.67
CA ASP A 243 2.86 12.63 -14.54
C ASP A 243 1.37 12.75 -14.20
N ALA A 244 1.02 13.72 -13.34
CA ALA A 244 -0.32 13.85 -12.77
C ALA A 244 -1.30 14.51 -13.75
N ASP A 245 -0.81 15.44 -14.58
CA ASP A 245 -1.59 16.17 -15.57
C ASP A 245 -1.64 15.48 -16.95
N ARG A 246 -0.87 14.40 -17.14
CA ARG A 246 -0.75 13.58 -18.36
C ARG A 246 -0.13 14.34 -19.53
N ASN A 247 0.76 15.28 -19.26
CA ASN A 247 1.47 16.03 -20.29
C ASN A 247 2.68 15.26 -20.86
N GLY A 248 3.01 14.09 -20.30
CA GLY A 248 4.13 13.23 -20.68
C GLY A 248 5.46 13.57 -20.01
N LEU A 249 5.44 14.50 -19.06
CA LEU A 249 6.58 15.08 -18.35
C LEU A 249 6.32 15.03 -16.84
N ILE A 250 7.37 15.14 -16.04
CA ILE A 250 7.24 15.20 -14.57
C ILE A 250 7.86 16.51 -14.10
N ASP A 251 7.03 17.43 -13.63
CA ASP A 251 7.54 18.68 -13.06
C ASP A 251 8.07 18.50 -11.63
N TYR A 252 8.69 19.56 -11.11
CA TYR A 252 9.23 19.55 -9.76
C TYR A 252 8.18 19.22 -8.67
N ASN A 253 6.97 19.77 -8.77
CA ASN A 253 5.93 19.54 -7.78
C ASN A 253 5.40 18.11 -7.85
N GLU A 254 5.20 17.59 -9.04
CA GLU A 254 4.81 16.20 -9.29
C GLU A 254 5.84 15.23 -8.73
N PHE A 255 7.13 15.46 -9.00
CA PHE A 255 8.22 14.64 -8.48
C PHE A 255 8.29 14.67 -6.95
N ILE A 256 8.26 15.86 -6.34
CA ILE A 256 8.34 15.97 -4.87
C ILE A 256 7.14 15.28 -4.23
N THR A 257 5.93 15.53 -4.75
CA THR A 257 4.70 14.93 -4.22
C THR A 257 4.73 13.41 -4.31
N ALA A 258 5.21 12.88 -5.44
CA ALA A 258 5.35 11.45 -5.64
C ALA A 258 6.44 10.81 -4.76
N MET A 259 7.50 11.57 -4.42
CA MET A 259 8.66 11.09 -3.67
C MET A 259 8.61 11.32 -2.16
N MET A 260 7.57 12.01 -1.67
CA MET A 260 7.40 12.30 -0.25
C MET A 260 7.21 11.04 0.60
N ASN A 261 7.87 10.99 1.75
CA ASN A 261 7.73 9.87 2.67
C ASN A 261 6.46 10.05 3.52
N PHE A 262 5.39 9.34 3.14
CA PHE A 262 4.09 9.38 3.80
C PHE A 262 4.14 9.24 5.33
N ARG A 263 5.06 8.45 5.90
CA ARG A 263 5.18 8.31 7.37
C ARG A 263 5.72 9.56 8.06
N ARG A 264 6.53 10.37 7.37
CA ARG A 264 6.99 11.68 7.85
C ARG A 264 6.02 12.80 7.47
N THR A 265 5.40 12.70 6.30
CA THR A 265 4.43 13.67 5.77
C THR A 265 3.15 13.72 6.60
N TYR A 266 2.65 12.58 7.08
CA TYR A 266 1.40 12.51 7.87
C TYR A 266 1.58 12.80 9.37
N LYS A 267 2.69 13.43 9.78
CA LYS A 267 2.81 14.00 11.11
C LYS A 267 1.69 15.01 11.33
N GLU A 268 1.16 15.02 12.54
CA GLU A 268 0.01 15.86 12.89
C GLU A 268 0.27 17.36 12.69
N GLU A 269 1.53 17.79 12.85
CA GLU A 269 1.93 19.19 12.60
C GLU A 269 1.74 19.62 11.14
N HIS A 270 2.06 18.76 10.17
CA HIS A 270 1.95 19.09 8.74
C HIS A 270 0.49 19.02 8.30
N LEU A 271 -0.26 18.01 8.76
CA LEU A 271 -1.69 17.89 8.46
C LEU A 271 -2.49 19.08 8.99
N ARG A 272 -2.20 19.56 10.21
CA ARG A 272 -2.84 20.76 10.77
C ARG A 272 -2.52 22.02 9.96
N LYS A 273 -1.25 22.22 9.59
CA LYS A 273 -0.84 23.37 8.77
C LYS A 273 -1.47 23.34 7.38
N ALA A 274 -1.58 22.16 6.76
CA ALA A 274 -2.24 22.00 5.48
C ALA A 274 -3.74 22.32 5.60
N PHE A 275 -4.42 21.79 6.62
CA PHE A 275 -5.83 22.09 6.88
C PHE A 275 -6.08 23.60 7.06
N GLN A 276 -5.24 24.29 7.85
CA GLN A 276 -5.32 25.74 8.03
C GLN A 276 -5.08 26.53 6.74
N LYS A 277 -4.38 25.97 5.74
CA LYS A 277 -4.20 26.62 4.45
C LYS A 277 -5.45 26.49 3.57
N PHE A 278 -6.23 25.43 3.77
CA PHE A 278 -7.53 25.23 3.13
C PHE A 278 -8.65 26.07 3.76
N ASP A 279 -8.70 26.11 5.09
CA ASP A 279 -9.65 26.89 5.90
C ASP A 279 -9.22 28.37 5.95
N LYS A 280 -9.70 29.16 4.99
CA LYS A 280 -9.27 30.57 4.79
C LYS A 280 -9.93 31.52 5.78
N ASP A 281 -11.11 31.17 6.30
CA ASP A 281 -11.85 31.98 7.26
C ASP A 281 -11.66 31.55 8.73
N ASP A 282 -10.86 30.51 8.99
CA ASP A 282 -10.54 29.93 10.31
C ASP A 282 -11.79 29.44 11.06
N ASN A 283 -12.81 28.98 10.31
CA ASN A 283 -14.05 28.46 10.88
C ASN A 283 -13.93 26.98 11.31
N LYS A 284 -12.74 26.37 11.12
CA LYS A 284 -12.37 24.97 11.41
C LYS A 284 -13.01 23.94 10.49
N ARG A 285 -13.47 24.38 9.31
CA ARG A 285 -14.08 23.56 8.28
C ARG A 285 -13.62 24.07 6.91
N ILE A 286 -13.57 23.19 5.94
CA ILE A 286 -13.23 23.54 4.56
C ILE A 286 -14.52 23.51 3.75
N SER A 287 -14.96 24.67 3.30
CA SER A 287 -16.11 24.81 2.41
C SER A 287 -15.75 24.42 0.96
N LYS A 288 -16.78 24.17 0.14
CA LYS A 288 -16.57 23.91 -1.30
C LYS A 288 -15.95 25.09 -2.03
N ASP A 289 -16.26 26.31 -1.62
CA ASP A 289 -15.73 27.52 -2.24
C ASP A 289 -14.25 27.73 -1.90
N GLU A 290 -13.85 27.43 -0.66
CA GLU A 290 -12.44 27.45 -0.25
C GLU A 290 -11.63 26.37 -0.96
N LEU A 291 -12.17 25.16 -1.05
CA LEU A 291 -11.54 24.08 -1.80
C LEU A 291 -11.41 24.43 -3.29
N LYS A 292 -12.46 24.99 -3.90
CA LYS A 292 -12.44 25.44 -5.30
C LYS A 292 -11.38 26.52 -5.50
N SER A 293 -11.36 27.53 -4.64
CA SER A 293 -10.37 28.62 -4.69
C SER A 293 -8.94 28.09 -4.60
N MET A 294 -8.70 27.11 -3.73
CA MET A 294 -7.39 26.48 -3.58
C MET A 294 -7.00 25.65 -4.82
N LEU A 295 -7.94 24.91 -5.41
CA LEU A 295 -7.70 24.14 -6.65
C LEU A 295 -7.35 25.05 -7.84
N GLU A 296 -8.01 26.22 -7.94
CA GLU A 296 -7.70 27.25 -8.94
C GLU A 296 -6.32 27.87 -8.72
N GLU A 297 -5.96 28.16 -7.47
CA GLU A 297 -4.65 28.74 -7.10
C GLU A 297 -3.49 27.80 -7.47
N TYR A 298 -3.66 26.50 -7.26
CA TYR A 298 -2.69 25.46 -7.61
C TYR A 298 -2.76 25.01 -9.08
N LYS A 299 -3.67 25.59 -9.89
CA LYS A 299 -3.88 25.25 -11.31
C LYS A 299 -4.13 23.76 -11.54
N MET A 300 -4.86 23.11 -10.63
CA MET A 300 -5.10 21.66 -10.69
C MET A 300 -6.22 21.29 -11.67
N GLY A 301 -5.92 21.44 -12.95
CA GLY A 301 -6.81 21.11 -14.05
C GLY A 301 -7.78 22.24 -14.42
N ASP A 302 -8.63 21.95 -15.40
CA ASP A 302 -9.66 22.88 -15.86
C ASP A 302 -10.89 22.88 -14.94
N GLU A 303 -11.86 23.73 -15.25
CA GLU A 303 -13.09 23.87 -14.44
C GLU A 303 -13.86 22.54 -14.31
N ALA A 304 -13.76 21.65 -15.30
CA ALA A 304 -14.35 20.31 -15.26
C ALA A 304 -13.61 19.41 -14.25
N ALA A 305 -12.27 19.39 -14.29
CA ALA A 305 -11.46 18.62 -13.35
C ALA A 305 -11.66 19.06 -11.90
N ILE A 306 -11.79 20.37 -11.66
CA ILE A 306 -12.08 20.94 -10.33
C ILE A 306 -13.45 20.47 -9.83
N LYS A 307 -14.47 20.48 -10.70
CA LYS A 307 -15.81 20.02 -10.37
C LYS A 307 -15.84 18.52 -10.05
N ASP A 308 -15.07 17.72 -10.79
CA ASP A 308 -14.91 16.30 -10.51
C ASP A 308 -14.31 16.07 -9.12
N ILE A 309 -13.22 16.77 -8.77
CA ILE A 309 -12.59 16.68 -7.43
C ILE A 309 -13.60 17.00 -6.33
N ILE A 310 -14.32 18.11 -6.47
CA ILE A 310 -15.33 18.52 -5.50
C ILE A 310 -16.48 17.50 -5.38
N SER A 311 -16.78 16.76 -6.47
CA SER A 311 -17.81 15.73 -6.49
C SER A 311 -17.36 14.36 -5.93
N GLU A 312 -16.06 14.05 -6.02
CA GLU A 312 -15.45 12.83 -5.47
C GLU A 312 -15.38 12.87 -3.93
N ILE A 313 -15.37 14.08 -3.36
CA ILE A 313 -15.43 14.28 -1.93
C ILE A 313 -16.85 13.97 -1.46
N GLN A 314 -17.03 12.81 -0.81
CA GLN A 314 -18.23 12.50 -0.04
C GLN A 314 -18.31 13.47 1.14
N VAL A 315 -18.85 14.66 0.88
CA VAL A 315 -19.11 15.63 1.93
C VAL A 315 -20.36 15.20 2.70
N ASN A 316 -20.33 15.39 4.02
CA ASN A 316 -21.48 15.17 4.88
C ASN A 316 -22.67 16.04 4.44
N VAL A 317 -23.81 15.87 5.12
CA VAL A 317 -25.07 16.60 4.89
C VAL A 317 -24.88 18.12 4.82
N ASP A 318 -23.86 18.66 5.48
CA ASP A 318 -23.58 20.10 5.59
C ASP A 318 -22.70 20.65 4.44
N GLY A 319 -22.09 19.80 3.61
CA GLY A 319 -21.30 20.24 2.46
C GLY A 319 -19.90 20.81 2.78
N GLU A 320 -19.41 20.64 4.00
CA GLU A 320 -18.09 21.10 4.49
C GLU A 320 -17.25 19.94 5.06
N ILE A 321 -15.93 20.07 5.04
CA ILE A 321 -14.95 19.04 5.49
C ILE A 321 -14.32 19.49 6.81
N ASN A 322 -14.47 18.72 7.89
CA ASN A 322 -13.75 18.99 9.15
C ASN A 322 -12.33 18.39 9.16
N TYR A 323 -11.55 18.70 10.21
CA TYR A 323 -10.16 18.24 10.32
C TYR A 323 -10.02 16.72 10.34
N GLU A 324 -10.90 16.00 11.06
CA GLU A 324 -10.86 14.54 11.09
C GLU A 324 -11.16 13.92 9.73
N GLU A 325 -12.12 14.47 8.98
CA GLU A 325 -12.45 14.05 7.61
C GLU A 325 -11.31 14.33 6.64
N PHE A 326 -10.73 15.52 6.69
CA PHE A 326 -9.54 15.86 5.91
C PHE A 326 -8.40 14.86 6.15
N CYS A 327 -8.13 14.52 7.41
CA CYS A 327 -7.13 13.51 7.75
C CYS A 327 -7.48 12.11 7.23
N LYS A 328 -8.76 11.70 7.29
CA LYS A 328 -9.21 10.41 6.76
C LYS A 328 -9.04 10.34 5.25
N MET A 329 -9.47 11.37 4.53
CA MET A 329 -9.40 11.44 3.07
C MET A 329 -7.95 11.41 2.55
N ILE A 330 -7.02 12.00 3.29
CA ILE A 330 -5.59 11.97 2.94
C ILE A 330 -4.96 10.60 3.22
N ARG A 331 -5.47 9.88 4.23
CA ARG A 331 -4.90 8.60 4.69
C ARG A 331 -5.58 7.35 4.11
N SER A 332 -6.71 7.50 3.42
CA SER A 332 -7.54 6.42 2.85
C SER A 332 -6.91 5.77 1.63
#